data_AF-A0A7C2K157-F1
#
_entry.id   AF-A0A7C2K157-F1
#
_cell.length_a   1.000
_cell.length_b   1.000
_cell.length_c   1.000
_cell.angle_alpha   90.00
_cell.angle_beta   90.00
_cell.angle_gamma   90.00
#
_symmetry.space_group_name_H-M   'P 1'
#
loop_
_entity.id
_entity.type
_entity.pdbx_description
1 polymer ?
#
loop_
_entity_poly.entity_id
_entity_poly.type
_entity_poly.pdbx_seq_one_letter_code
_entity_poly.pdbx_strand_id
1 'polypeptide(L)' 'MKYVVCVKTGRNIDLEPLKVYRVRRDAAAKAMGLLRVVDNSGEDYLYPMDYFQPIQASPRLFQLVEDLR' A
#
# COMPACT_ATOMS: atom_id res chain seq x y z
N MET A 1 6.00 9.11 0.04
CA MET A 1 5.21 8.22 0.92
C MET A 1 5.93 6.90 1.09
N LYS A 2 5.95 6.35 2.30
CA LYS A 2 6.46 5.00 2.56
C LYS A 2 5.33 3.98 2.78
N TYR A 3 4.20 4.44 3.31
CA TYR A 3 3.06 3.63 3.68
C TYR A 3 1.75 4.29 3.27
N VAL A 4 0.74 3.47 3.02
CA VAL A 4 -0.63 3.87 2.73
C VAL A 4 -1.62 2.95 3.41
N VAL A 5 -2.83 3.45 3.65
CA VAL A 5 -3.97 2.62 4.06
C VAL A 5 -4.89 2.39 2.87
N CYS A 6 -5.38 1.17 2.69
CA CYS A 6 -6.40 0.86 1.69
C CYS A 6 -7.76 1.39 2.15
N VAL A 7 -8.38 2.26 1.34
CA VAL A 7 -9.70 2.83 1.61
C VAL A 7 -10.77 2.30 0.64
N LYS A 8 -10.36 1.58 -0.40
CA LYS A 8 -11.21 1.02 -1.44
C LYS A 8 -10.53 -0.20 -2.06
N THR A 9 -11.28 -1.28 -2.27
CA THR A 9 -10.77 -2.55 -2.84
C THR A 9 -11.32 -2.81 -4.25
N GLY A 10 -12.50 -2.26 -4.57
CA GLY A 10 -13.19 -2.55 -5.83
C GLY A 10 -13.66 -4.01 -5.86
N ARG A 11 -13.17 -4.79 -6.83
CA ARG A 11 -13.38 -6.25 -6.93
C ARG A 11 -12.10 -7.06 -6.68
N ASN A 12 -11.02 -6.42 -6.24
CA ASN A 12 -9.74 -7.09 -6.02
C ASN A 12 -9.80 -7.88 -4.72
N ILE A 13 -9.50 -9.18 -4.79
CA ILE A 13 -9.48 -10.07 -3.63
C ILE A 13 -8.19 -9.94 -2.81
N ASP A 14 -7.13 -9.39 -3.41
CA ASP A 14 -5.81 -9.22 -2.78
C ASP A 14 -5.71 -7.96 -1.90
N LEU A 15 -6.75 -7.10 -1.93
CA LEU A 15 -6.81 -5.89 -1.12
C LEU A 15 -7.74 -6.08 0.08
N GLU A 16 -7.23 -5.74 1.26
CA GLU A 16 -7.97 -5.77 2.51
C GLU A 16 -8.30 -4.34 2.96
N PRO A 17 -9.57 -4.01 3.23
CA PRO A 17 -9.96 -2.69 3.71
C PRO A 17 -9.23 -2.31 5.00
N LEU A 18 -8.80 -1.05 5.11
CA LEU A 18 -8.07 -0.49 6.26
C LEU A 18 -6.69 -1.11 6.54
N LYS A 19 -6.23 -2.05 5.72
CA LYS A 19 -4.88 -2.59 5.83
C LYS A 19 -3.84 -1.58 5.38
N VAL A 20 -2.71 -1.59 6.07
CA VAL A 20 -1.55 -0.75 5.76
C VAL A 20 -0.62 -1.50 4.82
N TYR A 21 -0.34 -0.87 3.68
CA TYR A 21 0.56 -1.40 2.65
C TYR A 21 1.83 -0.55 2.55
N ARG A 22 2.96 -1.21 2.26
CA ARG A 22 4.23 -0.53 1.98
C ARG A 22 4.26 -0.12 0.51
N VAL A 23 4.68 1.11 0.24
CA VAL A 23 4.79 1.63 -1.14
C VAL A 23 6.19 1.37 -1.69
N ARG A 24 6.27 0.79 -2.89
CA ARG A 24 7.48 0.76 -3.71
C ARG A 24 7.50 1.98 -4.63
N ARG A 25 8.64 2.68 -4.68
CA ARG A 25 8.81 3.82 -5.59
C ARG A 25 8.83 3.31 -7.02
N ASP A 26 7.89 3.79 -7.82
CA ASP A 26 7.79 3.49 -9.24
C ASP A 26 7.29 4.75 -9.95
N ALA A 27 8.18 5.43 -10.67
CA ALA A 27 7.87 6.68 -11.35
C ALA A 27 6.96 6.46 -12.57
N ALA A 28 7.11 5.33 -13.25
CA ALA A 28 6.30 4.99 -14.42
C ALA A 28 4.85 4.70 -14.01
N ALA A 29 4.66 3.87 -12.98
CA ALA A 29 3.34 3.61 -12.41
C ALA A 29 2.67 4.91 -11.94
N LYS A 30 3.42 5.77 -11.24
CA LYS A 30 2.90 7.05 -10.77
C LYS A 30 2.43 7.94 -11.92
N ALA A 31 3.16 8.00 -13.02
CA ALA A 31 2.76 8.76 -14.21
C ALA A 31 1.46 8.23 -14.84
N MET A 32 1.14 6.94 -14.62
CA MET A 32 -0.08 6.28 -15.10
C MET A 32 -1.26 6.33 -14.10
N GLY A 33 -1.14 7.04 -12.98
CA GLY A 33 -2.20 7.05 -11.97
C GLY A 33 -2.19 5.84 -11.02
N LEU A 34 -1.14 5.02 -11.06
CA LEU A 34 -1.01 3.77 -10.31
C LEU A 34 -0.03 3.90 -9.13
N LEU A 35 -0.24 3.05 -8.12
CA LEU A 35 0.61 2.89 -6.95
C LEU A 35 1.11 1.44 -6.88
N ARG A 36 2.43 1.27 -6.76
CA ARG A 36 3.04 -0.03 -6.49
C ARG A 36 3.08 -0.28 -4.98
N VAL A 37 2.33 -1.27 -4.52
CA VAL A 37 2.25 -1.65 -3.10
C VAL A 37 2.68 -3.09 -2.90
N VAL A 38 3.23 -3.39 -1.73
CA VAL A 38 3.71 -4.72 -1.35
C VAL A 38 2.72 -5.34 -0.37
N ASP A 39 2.30 -6.58 -0.65
CA ASP A 39 1.39 -7.35 0.21
C ASP A 39 2.15 -8.13 1.30
N ASN A 40 1.49 -9.08 1.96
CA ASN A 40 2.11 -9.91 3.01
C ASN A 40 2.97 -11.06 2.47
N SER A 41 2.81 -11.45 1.20
CA SER A 41 3.68 -12.42 0.56
C SER A 41 5.05 -11.83 0.20
N GLY A 42 5.16 -10.50 0.20
CA GLY A 42 6.34 -9.77 -0.24
C GLY A 42 6.34 -9.44 -1.73
N GLU A 43 5.36 -9.94 -2.46
CA GLU A 43 5.09 -9.59 -3.85
C GLU A 43 4.52 -8.17 -3.94
N ASP A 44 4.74 -7.53 -5.09
CA ASP A 44 4.28 -6.19 -5.34
C ASP A 44 3.33 -6.10 -6.55
N TYR A 45 2.32 -5.26 -6.40
CA TYR A 45 1.21 -5.11 -7.34
C TYR A 45 0.91 -3.64 -7.61
N LEU A 46 0.35 -3.38 -8.80
CA LEU A 46 -0.08 -2.06 -9.23
C LEU A 46 -1.59 -1.90 -9.08
N TYR A 47 -2.00 -0.84 -8.38
CA TYR A 47 -3.40 -0.49 -8.20
C TYR A 47 -3.62 1.02 -8.41
N PRO A 48 -4.85 1.46 -8.73
CA PRO A 48 -5.17 2.88 -8.81
C PRO A 48 -4.81 3.64 -7.53
N MET A 49 -4.20 4.82 -7.66
CA MET A 49 -3.78 5.62 -6.51
C MET A 49 -4.95 6.04 -5.61
N ASP A 50 -6.17 6.19 -6.15
CA ASP A 50 -7.38 6.56 -5.40
C ASP A 50 -7.87 5.47 -4.44
N TYR A 51 -7.30 4.25 -4.52
CA TYR A 51 -7.63 3.16 -3.61
C TYR A 51 -6.96 3.32 -2.24
N PHE A 52 -6.02 4.26 -2.14
CA PHE A 52 -5.14 4.40 -1.01
C PHE A 52 -5.10 5.82 -0.50
N GLN A 53 -4.90 5.96 0.80
CA GLN A 53 -4.60 7.25 1.43
C GLN A 53 -3.21 7.22 2.09
N PRO A 54 -2.39 8.28 1.92
CA PRO A 54 -1.16 8.42 2.68
C PRO A 54 -1.42 8.38 4.18
N ILE A 55 -0.57 7.67 4.90
CA ILE A 55 -0.54 7.74 6.36
C ILE A 55 0.84 8.17 6.85
N GLN A 56 0.83 8.88 7.97
CA GLN A 56 2.03 9.22 8.74
C GLN A 56 1.85 8.65 10.14
N ALA A 57 2.91 8.01 10.64
CA ALA A 57 2.92 7.45 11.97
C ALA A 57 4.36 7.36 12.48
N SER A 58 4.49 6.96 13.76
CA SER A 58 5.81 6.69 14.34
C SER A 58 6.52 5.54 13.60
N PRO A 59 7.85 5.56 13.49
CA PRO A 59 8.62 4.43 12.96
C PRO A 59 8.30 3.11 13.67
N ARG A 60 8.02 3.16 14.99
CA ARG A 60 7.64 1.99 15.79
C ARG A 60 6.34 1.35 15.30
N LEU A 61 5.33 2.15 14.93
CA LEU A 61 4.08 1.60 14.40
C LEU A 61 4.34 0.88 13.07
N PHE A 62 5.13 1.48 12.18
CA PHE A 62 5.44 0.84 10.90
C PHE A 62 6.27 -0.44 11.07
N GLN A 63 7.19 -0.49 12.04
CA GLN A 63 7.90 -1.72 12.36
C GLN A 63 6.94 -2.82 12.82
N LEU A 64 6.03 -2.51 13.76
CA LEU A 64 5.02 -3.46 14.23
C LEU A 64 4.13 -3.96 13.10
N VAL A 65 3.77 -3.08 12.15
CA VAL A 65 2.99 -3.48 10.97
C VAL A 65 3.77 -4.49 10.12
N GLU A 66 5.07 -4.30 9.89
CA GLU A 66 5.89 -5.26 9.14
C GLU A 66 6.10 -6.57 9.89
N ASP A 67 6.28 -6.52 11.22
CA ASP A 67 6.52 -7.71 12.05
C ASP A 67 5.27 -8.62 12.16
N LEU A 68 4.08 -8.06 11.97
CA LEU A 68 2.79 -8.78 12.00
C LEU A 68 2.34 -9.30 10.63
N ARG A 69 3.13 -9.09 9.57
CA ARG A 69 2.76 -9.54 8.22
C ARG A 69 2.93 -11.04 8.02
#